data_AF-I2N4X8-F1
#
_entry.id   AF-I2N4X8-F1
#
_cell.length_a   1.000
_cell.length_b   1.000
_cell.length_c   1.000
_cell.angle_alpha   90.00
_cell.angle_beta   90.00
_cell.angle_gamma   90.00
#
_symmetry.space_group_name_H-M   'P 1'
#
loop_
_entity.id
_entity.type
_entity.pdbx_description
1 polymer ?
#
loop_
_entity_poly.entity_id
_entity_poly.type
_entity_poly.pdbx_seq_one_letter_code
_entity_poly.pdbx_strand_id
1 'polypeptide(L)'
;MTSQTPHSTTSRRLAVSAGLTVAAFAAALGTGSAAQAAPVTLPVGGEALDSALSGPGAGVTDALTNSVLGIAYLKEHQLNPLAGTGTDPLANGVATQIADFKPIGTDLVTGPLADGAALQDLPVIGGLVKALPL
;
A
#
# COMPACT_ATOMS: atom_id res chain seq x y z
N MET A 1 -8.14 -30.15 -53.25
CA MET A 1 -7.65 -30.94 -52.10
C MET A 1 -7.01 -29.99 -51.10
N THR A 2 -7.75 -29.58 -50.08
CA THR A 2 -7.22 -29.18 -48.76
C THR A 2 -8.38 -29.29 -47.77
N SER A 3 -8.34 -30.34 -46.96
CA SER A 3 -9.38 -30.67 -45.98
C SER A 3 -9.23 -29.77 -44.75
N GLN A 4 -10.33 -29.16 -44.30
CA GLN A 4 -10.41 -28.50 -42.99
C GLN A 4 -10.56 -29.56 -41.89
N THR A 5 -9.73 -29.47 -40.85
CA THR A 5 -9.87 -30.26 -39.62
C THR A 5 -10.58 -29.44 -38.54
N PRO A 6 -11.65 -29.95 -37.91
CA PRO A 6 -12.28 -29.27 -36.78
C PRO A 6 -11.43 -29.43 -35.51
N HIS A 7 -11.02 -28.32 -34.88
CA HIS A 7 -10.45 -28.36 -33.54
C HIS A 7 -11.58 -28.49 -32.51
N SER A 8 -11.55 -29.58 -31.76
CA SER A 8 -12.54 -29.95 -30.75
C SER A 8 -12.56 -28.95 -29.60
N THR A 9 -13.66 -28.20 -29.49
CA THR A 9 -14.14 -27.62 -28.24
C THR A 9 -14.75 -28.72 -27.38
N THR A 10 -14.09 -29.18 -26.31
CA THR A 10 -14.69 -29.82 -25.12
C THR A 10 -13.60 -30.04 -24.06
N SER A 11 -13.97 -29.95 -22.77
CA SER A 11 -13.19 -30.36 -21.58
C SER A 11 -12.23 -29.34 -20.96
N ARG A 12 -12.78 -28.34 -20.26
CA ARG A 12 -12.11 -27.83 -19.04
C ARG A 12 -13.05 -27.07 -18.08
N ARG A 13 -14.26 -27.60 -17.86
CA ARG A 13 -15.15 -27.09 -16.82
C ARG A 13 -15.85 -28.26 -16.16
N LEU A 14 -15.17 -28.98 -15.28
CA LEU A 14 -15.79 -29.76 -14.23
C LEU A 14 -14.69 -30.18 -13.25
N ALA A 15 -15.00 -30.13 -11.95
CA ALA A 15 -14.18 -30.53 -10.80
C ALA A 15 -13.29 -29.46 -10.15
N VAL A 16 -13.90 -28.40 -9.57
CA VAL A 16 -13.41 -27.84 -8.29
C VAL A 16 -14.62 -27.43 -7.44
N SER A 17 -15.33 -28.43 -6.92
CA SER A 17 -16.38 -28.24 -5.90
C SER A 17 -16.34 -29.43 -4.95
N ALA A 18 -15.28 -29.56 -4.15
CA ALA A 18 -15.13 -30.61 -3.14
C ALA A 18 -14.04 -30.25 -2.12
N GLY A 19 -14.18 -29.12 -1.42
CA GLY A 19 -13.18 -28.70 -0.43
C GLY A 19 -13.70 -27.83 0.71
N LEU A 20 -14.99 -27.97 1.08
CA LEU A 20 -15.64 -27.10 2.08
C LEU A 20 -15.96 -27.78 3.43
N THR A 21 -15.39 -28.94 3.76
CA THR A 21 -15.76 -29.61 5.04
C THR A 21 -14.57 -30.22 5.78
N VAL A 22 -13.69 -29.37 6.31
CA VAL A 22 -12.89 -29.73 7.49
C VAL A 22 -12.85 -28.51 8.42
N ALA A 23 -13.78 -28.48 9.37
CA ALA A 23 -13.71 -27.63 10.54
C ALA A 23 -13.59 -28.53 11.78
N ALA A 24 -12.77 -28.07 12.74
CA ALA A 24 -12.55 -28.55 14.10
C ALA A 24 -11.36 -29.50 14.32
N PHE A 25 -10.57 -29.15 15.35
CA PHE A 25 -9.43 -29.83 16.00
C PHE A 25 -8.01 -29.53 15.49
N ALA A 26 -7.44 -28.40 15.94
CA ALA A 26 -6.02 -28.32 16.37
C ALA A 26 -5.72 -26.97 17.05
N ALA A 27 -6.42 -26.68 18.15
CA ALA A 27 -5.96 -25.66 19.10
C ALA A 27 -4.94 -26.33 20.04
N ALA A 28 -3.68 -26.46 19.60
CA ALA A 28 -2.50 -26.70 20.45
C ALA A 28 -1.22 -26.89 19.63
N LEU A 29 -0.24 -26.01 19.88
CA LEU A 29 1.21 -26.22 19.78
C LEU A 29 1.85 -26.24 18.37
N GLY A 30 2.75 -25.27 18.13
CA GLY A 30 3.82 -25.46 17.14
C GLY A 30 4.36 -24.17 16.53
N THR A 31 5.43 -23.64 17.12
CA THR A 31 6.35 -22.67 16.51
C THR A 31 6.92 -23.22 15.19
N GLY A 32 6.56 -22.64 14.05
CA GLY A 32 7.11 -23.00 12.75
C GLY A 32 6.63 -22.05 11.66
N SER A 33 7.54 -21.27 11.09
CA SER A 33 7.30 -20.31 10.02
C SER A 33 6.81 -21.00 8.74
N ALA A 34 5.52 -20.89 8.47
CA ALA A 34 4.97 -20.99 7.12
C ALA A 34 4.43 -19.60 6.76
N ALA A 35 4.89 -19.05 5.64
CA ALA A 35 4.43 -17.77 5.10
C ALA A 35 2.95 -17.88 4.70
N GLN A 36 2.06 -17.71 5.68
CA GLN A 36 0.64 -17.51 5.44
C GLN A 36 0.46 -16.03 5.14
N ALA A 37 0.14 -15.71 3.89
CA ALA A 37 -0.50 -14.44 3.54
C ALA A 37 -1.93 -14.47 4.06
N ALA A 38 -2.09 -14.45 5.39
CA ALA A 38 -3.35 -14.04 6.00
C ALA A 38 -3.54 -12.56 5.69
N PRO A 39 -4.77 -12.09 5.40
CA PRO A 39 -5.03 -10.67 5.36
C PRO A 39 -4.64 -10.11 6.73
N VAL A 40 -3.49 -9.45 6.80
CA VAL A 40 -3.11 -8.66 7.95
C VAL A 40 -4.15 -7.56 8.00
N THR A 41 -5.16 -7.79 8.83
CA THR A 41 -6.08 -6.73 9.23
C THR A 41 -5.24 -5.86 10.13
N LEU A 42 -4.49 -4.93 9.52
CA LEU A 42 -3.88 -3.84 10.25
C LEU A 42 -5.05 -3.10 10.85
N PRO A 43 -5.19 -3.07 12.19
CA PRO A 43 -6.25 -2.29 12.79
C PRO A 43 -5.93 -0.82 12.52
N VAL A 44 -6.53 -0.28 11.45
CA VAL A 44 -6.45 1.12 11.06
C VAL A 44 -7.48 1.84 11.91
N GLY A 45 -7.07 2.27 13.10
CA GLY A 45 -7.95 3.02 13.99
C GLY A 45 -7.47 3.02 15.44
N GLY A 46 -7.98 3.98 16.22
CA GLY A 46 -7.61 4.17 17.64
C GLY A 46 -7.82 2.94 18.52
N GLU A 47 -8.72 2.03 18.15
CA GLU A 47 -8.98 0.77 18.88
C GLU A 47 -7.77 -0.19 18.89
N ALA A 48 -6.93 -0.13 17.84
CA ALA A 48 -5.63 -0.80 17.78
C ALA A 48 -4.68 -0.29 18.88
N LEU A 49 -4.63 1.04 18.98
CA LEU A 49 -3.75 1.75 19.87
C LEU A 49 -4.20 1.58 21.31
N ASP A 50 -5.52 1.61 21.56
CA ASP A 50 -6.13 1.37 22.87
C ASP A 50 -5.88 -0.06 23.36
N SER A 51 -6.01 -1.07 22.47
CA SER A 51 -5.69 -2.46 22.78
C SER A 51 -4.18 -2.68 23.00
N ALA A 52 -3.33 -2.00 22.23
CA ALA A 52 -1.87 -2.05 22.41
C ALA A 52 -1.45 -1.41 23.74
N LEU A 53 -2.05 -0.26 24.11
CA LEU A 53 -1.84 0.44 25.38
C LEU A 53 -2.39 -0.31 26.59
N SER A 54 -3.42 -1.14 26.39
CA SER A 54 -4.05 -1.95 27.46
C SER A 54 -3.41 -3.34 27.64
N GLY A 55 -2.55 -3.77 26.71
CA GLY A 55 -1.84 -5.05 26.76
C GLY A 55 -0.52 -5.00 27.54
N PRO A 56 0.10 -6.16 27.85
CA PRO A 56 1.42 -6.22 28.48
C PRO A 56 2.42 -5.40 27.63
N GLY A 57 3.23 -4.55 28.27
CA GLY A 57 4.00 -3.46 27.63
C GLY A 57 4.92 -3.80 26.43
N ALA A 58 5.07 -5.07 26.09
CA ALA A 58 5.65 -5.52 24.82
C ALA A 58 4.85 -5.01 23.60
N GLY A 59 3.50 -4.99 23.68
CA GLY A 59 2.66 -4.53 22.57
C GLY A 59 2.81 -3.05 22.23
N VAL A 60 2.91 -2.19 23.24
CA VAL A 60 3.18 -0.75 23.07
C VAL A 60 4.57 -0.52 22.48
N THR A 61 5.57 -1.24 22.98
CA THR A 61 6.96 -1.09 22.55
C THR A 61 7.12 -1.50 21.08
N ASP A 62 6.51 -2.61 20.66
CA ASP A 62 6.51 -3.05 19.27
C ASP A 62 5.74 -2.08 18.36
N ALA A 63 4.58 -1.58 18.79
CA ALA A 63 3.81 -0.62 18.01
C ALA A 63 4.58 0.69 17.81
N LEU A 64 5.23 1.20 18.86
CA LEU A 64 6.06 2.40 18.79
C LEU A 64 7.27 2.18 17.88
N THR A 65 7.97 1.06 18.04
CA THR A 65 9.15 0.73 17.22
C THR A 65 8.78 0.62 15.74
N ASN A 66 7.69 -0.10 15.40
CA ASN A 66 7.22 -0.21 14.03
C ASN A 66 6.76 1.14 13.45
N SER A 67 6.15 2.00 14.26
CA SER A 67 5.76 3.35 13.84
C SER A 67 6.98 4.20 13.50
N VAL A 68 8.01 4.23 14.37
CA VAL A 68 9.25 4.98 14.13
C VAL A 68 9.94 4.49 12.86
N LEU A 69 10.08 3.18 12.68
CA LEU A 69 10.66 2.60 11.46
C LEU A 69 9.86 2.95 10.20
N GLY A 70 8.52 2.92 10.29
CA GLY A 70 7.64 3.30 9.18
C GLY A 70 7.80 4.77 8.79
N ILE A 71 7.82 5.68 9.78
CA ILE A 71 8.01 7.11 9.52
C ILE A 71 9.42 7.37 8.96
N ALA A 72 10.46 6.71 9.49
CA ALA A 72 11.82 6.83 8.98
C ALA A 72 11.92 6.40 7.50
N TYR A 73 11.24 5.31 7.11
CA TYR A 73 11.17 4.88 5.72
C TYR A 73 10.50 5.93 4.83
N LEU A 74 9.31 6.40 5.21
CA LEU A 74 8.54 7.39 4.44
C LEU A 74 9.23 8.77 4.41
N LYS A 75 10.06 9.09 5.41
CA LYS A 75 10.85 10.32 5.47
C LYS A 75 11.80 10.42 4.29
N GLU A 76 12.44 9.32 3.91
CA GLU A 76 13.51 9.30 2.92
C GLU A 76 13.08 8.72 1.56
N HIS A 77 12.01 7.93 1.53
CA HIS A 77 11.55 7.26 0.31
C HIS A 77 10.35 7.95 -0.34
N GLN A 78 10.29 7.77 -1.65
CA GLN A 78 9.21 8.24 -2.52
C GLN A 78 7.84 7.74 -2.04
N LEU A 79 6.91 8.67 -1.84
CA LEU A 79 5.56 8.36 -1.36
C LEU A 79 4.65 7.79 -2.45
N ASN A 80 4.85 8.24 -3.69
CA ASN A 80 4.08 7.78 -4.84
C ASN A 80 4.92 6.79 -5.66
N PRO A 81 4.69 5.47 -5.55
CA PRO A 81 5.45 4.47 -6.31
C PRO A 81 5.17 4.53 -7.82
N LEU A 82 4.11 5.23 -8.23
CA LEU A 82 3.78 5.45 -9.64
C LEU A 82 4.38 6.75 -10.18
N ALA A 83 5.16 7.48 -9.38
CA ALA A 83 5.76 8.75 -9.80
C ALA A 83 6.57 8.59 -11.09
N GLY A 84 6.39 9.54 -12.01
CA GLY A 84 7.07 9.52 -13.32
C GLY A 84 6.62 8.40 -14.26
N THR A 85 5.59 7.63 -13.92
CA THR A 85 5.00 6.64 -14.83
C THR A 85 3.92 7.27 -15.71
N GLY A 86 3.72 6.72 -16.91
CA GLY A 86 2.65 7.18 -17.82
C GLY A 86 1.23 6.85 -17.32
N THR A 87 1.11 6.10 -16.23
CA THR A 87 -0.16 5.74 -15.57
C THR A 87 -0.32 6.41 -14.20
N ASP A 88 0.53 7.37 -13.86
CA ASP A 88 0.46 8.08 -12.59
C ASP A 88 -0.86 8.88 -12.50
N PRO A 89 -1.77 8.55 -11.58
CA PRO A 89 -3.00 9.29 -11.42
C PRO A 89 -2.77 10.74 -10.94
N LEU A 90 -1.64 11.01 -10.28
CA LEU A 90 -1.32 12.34 -9.75
C LEU A 90 -0.72 13.26 -10.82
N ALA A 91 -0.25 12.70 -11.93
CA ALA A 91 0.25 13.43 -13.10
C ALA A 91 -0.86 13.92 -14.04
N ASN A 92 -2.12 13.99 -13.59
CA ASN A 92 -3.26 14.53 -14.35
C ASN A 92 -3.43 16.04 -14.13
N GLY A 93 -2.33 16.78 -14.34
CA GLY A 93 -2.28 18.22 -14.25
C GLY A 93 -3.22 18.91 -15.23
N VAL A 94 -4.05 19.83 -14.74
CA VAL A 94 -4.74 20.81 -15.60
C VAL A 94 -4.29 22.20 -15.18
N ALA A 95 -3.79 22.97 -16.15
CA ALA A 95 -3.38 24.35 -15.96
C ALA A 95 -4.24 25.29 -16.78
N THR A 96 -4.53 26.45 -16.21
CA THR A 96 -5.17 27.57 -16.90
C THR A 96 -4.19 28.74 -16.93
N GLN A 97 -4.12 29.40 -18.08
CA GLN A 97 -3.29 30.58 -18.27
C GLN A 97 -4.17 31.70 -18.82
N ILE A 98 -4.06 32.87 -18.20
CA ILE A 98 -4.72 34.10 -18.65
C ILE A 98 -3.63 35.02 -19.19
N ALA A 99 -3.67 35.34 -20.49
CA ALA A 99 -2.68 36.17 -21.17
C ALA A 99 -1.22 35.74 -20.85
N ASP A 100 -0.35 36.69 -20.51
CA ASP A 100 1.09 36.47 -20.30
C ASP A 100 1.45 36.10 -18.85
N PHE A 101 0.46 35.81 -18.00
CA PHE A 101 0.71 35.42 -16.61
C PHE A 101 1.26 33.99 -16.52
N LYS A 102 1.89 33.69 -15.37
CA LYS A 102 2.31 32.33 -15.05
C LYS A 102 1.07 31.41 -14.98
N PRO A 103 1.06 30.24 -15.64
CA PRO A 103 -0.04 29.30 -15.54
C PRO A 103 -0.25 28.85 -14.09
N ILE A 104 -1.52 28.75 -13.68
CA ILE A 104 -1.90 28.13 -12.42
C ILE A 104 -2.62 26.83 -12.72
N GLY A 105 -2.21 25.76 -12.04
CA GLY A 105 -2.72 24.43 -12.26
C GLY A 105 -2.63 23.56 -11.03
N THR A 106 -3.24 22.39 -11.12
CA THR A 106 -3.27 21.39 -10.03
C THR A 106 -1.89 20.83 -9.72
N ASP A 107 -0.96 20.88 -10.67
CA ASP A 107 0.43 20.42 -10.51
C ASP A 107 1.19 21.15 -9.41
N LEU A 108 0.77 22.38 -9.04
CA LEU A 108 1.38 23.07 -7.90
C LEU A 108 1.14 22.35 -6.57
N VAL A 109 0.08 21.54 -6.50
CA VAL A 109 -0.31 20.78 -5.30
C VAL A 109 0.05 19.30 -5.45
N THR A 110 -0.21 18.71 -6.61
CA THR A 110 0.01 17.27 -6.86
C THR A 110 1.39 16.95 -7.41
N GLY A 111 2.06 17.93 -8.04
CA GLY A 111 3.37 17.78 -8.68
C GLY A 111 4.43 17.16 -7.76
N PRO A 112 4.63 17.64 -6.51
CA PRO A 112 5.59 17.02 -5.62
C PRO A 112 5.37 15.51 -5.42
N LEU A 113 4.11 15.05 -5.38
CA LEU A 113 3.82 13.61 -5.28
C LEU A 113 3.93 12.91 -6.64
N ALA A 114 3.54 13.55 -7.74
CA ALA A 114 3.68 13.00 -9.08
C ALA A 114 5.16 12.83 -9.50
N ASP A 115 6.03 13.71 -9.02
CA ASP A 115 7.49 13.65 -9.16
C ASP A 115 8.13 12.74 -8.10
N GLY A 116 7.33 12.29 -7.14
CA GLY A 116 7.68 11.28 -6.17
C GLY A 116 8.58 11.75 -5.04
N ALA A 117 8.25 12.92 -4.49
CA ALA A 117 8.80 13.42 -3.25
C ALA A 117 8.64 12.42 -2.10
N ALA A 118 9.64 12.40 -1.22
CA ALA A 118 9.54 11.79 0.09
C ALA A 118 8.81 12.72 1.07
N LEU A 119 8.42 12.21 2.25
CA LEU A 119 7.67 12.99 3.24
C LEU A 119 8.42 14.27 3.68
N GLN A 120 9.76 14.23 3.67
CA GLN A 120 10.62 15.34 4.03
C GLN A 120 10.74 16.43 2.94
N ASP A 121 10.32 16.13 1.72
CA ASP A 121 10.44 17.01 0.55
C ASP A 121 9.11 17.70 0.20
N LEU A 122 8.05 17.40 0.97
CA LEU A 122 6.76 18.05 0.80
C LEU A 122 6.84 19.53 1.18
N PRO A 123 6.25 20.43 0.37
CA PRO A 123 6.42 21.87 0.53
C PRO A 123 5.82 22.42 1.84
N VAL A 124 4.79 21.76 2.40
CA VAL A 124 4.11 22.21 3.62
C VAL A 124 4.72 21.58 4.88
N ILE A 125 4.88 20.26 4.90
CA ILE A 125 5.28 19.53 6.11
C ILE A 125 6.75 19.09 6.12
N GLY A 126 7.44 19.16 4.98
CA GLY A 126 8.78 18.62 4.82
C GLY A 126 9.80 19.25 5.76
N GLY A 127 9.69 20.55 6.03
CA GLY A 127 10.54 21.24 7.00
C GLY A 127 10.40 20.69 8.42
N LEU A 128 9.17 20.39 8.86
CA LEU A 128 8.89 19.78 10.16
C LEU A 128 9.43 18.34 10.22
N VAL A 129 9.21 17.57 9.16
CA VAL A 129 9.64 16.18 9.05
C VAL A 129 11.18 16.08 9.04
N LYS A 130 11.88 17.01 8.38
CA LYS A 130 13.35 17.09 8.40
C LYS A 130 13.89 17.29 9.82
N ALA A 131 13.21 18.11 10.62
CA ALA A 131 13.60 18.39 12.00
C ALA A 131 13.33 17.23 12.99
N LEU A 132 12.57 16.22 12.59
CA LEU A 132 12.25 15.07 13.44
C LEU A 132 13.48 14.16 13.61
N PRO A 133 13.94 13.89 14.86
CA PRO A 133 14.99 12.91 15.13
C PRO A 133 14.38 11.51 15.08
N LEU A 134 14.52 10.84 13.94
CA LEU A 134 14.11 9.45 13.71
C LEU A 134 15.36 8.60 13.50
#